data_AF-A0A9X3J0Y0-F1
#
_entry.id   AF-A0A9X3J0Y0-F1
#
_cell.length_a   1.000
_cell.length_b   1.000
_cell.length_c   1.000
_cell.angle_alpha   90.00
_cell.angle_beta   90.00
_cell.angle_gamma   90.00
#
_symmetry.space_group_name_H-M   'P 1'
#
loop_
_entity.id
_entity.type
_entity.pdbx_description
1 polymer ?
#
loop_
_entity_poly.entity_id
_entity_poly.type
_entity_poly.pdbx_seq_one_letter_code
_entity_poly.pdbx_strand_id
1 'polypeptide(L)'
;MGWRVVERRLGKAGGVKQRTARQREWDRKYGEDRWAIGYEVDGEFVRQEDALESVYYKSYEEHFAAHPEDLAELIALAKTLRNPHAEATTGVDLQVPAIGDYLRRHGLRLAGAEVVDIGTWDGKASHPISVRLSPLTIACAVDPNRTLEQWWQQRKVLVVWED
;
A
#
# COMPACT_ATOMS: atom_id res chain seq x y z
N MET A 1 20.09 2.87 17.06
CA MET A 1 20.53 3.75 15.97
C MET A 1 19.44 4.76 15.74
N GLY A 2 19.78 6.04 15.79
CA GLY A 2 18.84 7.10 15.45
C GLY A 2 18.52 7.08 13.97
N TRP A 3 17.51 7.84 13.56
CA TRP A 3 17.24 8.10 12.16
C TRP A 3 16.75 9.53 11.99
N ARG A 4 17.00 10.09 10.81
CA ARG A 4 16.48 11.41 10.44
C ARG A 4 15.85 11.38 9.06
N VAL A 5 14.78 12.16 8.91
CA VAL A 5 14.13 12.37 7.60
C VAL A 5 15.02 13.25 6.74
N VAL A 6 15.37 12.77 5.55
CA VAL A 6 16.11 13.56 4.54
C VAL A 6 15.23 14.05 3.40
N GLU A 7 14.09 13.39 3.18
CA GLU A 7 13.13 13.78 2.16
C GLU A 7 11.72 13.36 2.55
N ARG A 8 10.74 14.24 2.33
CA ARG A 8 9.31 14.01 2.53
C ARG A 8 8.59 14.11 1.21
N ARG A 9 7.42 13.48 1.09
CA ARG A 9 6.57 13.57 -0.11
C ARG A 9 7.34 13.17 -1.37
N LEU A 10 7.95 11.98 -1.34
CA LEU A 10 8.73 11.37 -2.44
C LEU A 10 7.97 11.25 -3.78
N GLY A 11 6.69 11.61 -3.79
CA GLY A 11 5.78 11.50 -4.92
C GLY A 11 5.54 10.05 -5.30
N LYS A 12 5.07 9.86 -6.54
CA LYS A 12 4.94 8.55 -7.14
C LYS A 12 6.34 7.95 -7.36
N ALA A 13 6.46 6.64 -7.18
CA ALA A 13 7.75 5.95 -7.26
C ALA A 13 8.40 6.06 -8.66
N GLY A 14 7.60 6.27 -9.71
CA GLY A 14 8.06 6.27 -11.09
C GLY A 14 8.41 4.85 -11.57
N GLY A 15 8.64 4.68 -12.87
CA GLY A 15 8.95 3.37 -13.46
C GLY A 15 10.28 2.78 -12.97
N VAL A 16 10.54 1.49 -13.26
CA VAL A 16 11.75 0.76 -12.83
C VAL A 16 13.03 1.56 -13.06
N LYS A 17 13.21 2.15 -14.25
CA LYS A 17 14.40 2.97 -14.58
C LYS A 17 14.57 4.16 -13.63
N GLN A 18 13.48 4.86 -13.31
CA GLN A 18 13.51 6.02 -12.41
C GLN A 18 13.81 5.58 -10.97
N ARG A 19 13.22 4.48 -10.51
CA ARG A 19 13.49 3.92 -9.18
C ARG A 19 14.94 3.47 -9.04
N THR A 20 15.47 2.73 -10.01
CA THR A 20 16.88 2.30 -9.99
C THR A 20 17.83 3.49 -10.04
N ALA A 21 17.51 4.54 -10.79
CA ALA A 21 18.30 5.78 -10.81
C ALA A 21 18.30 6.47 -9.44
N ARG A 22 17.12 6.61 -8.81
CA ARG A 22 16.99 7.18 -7.46
C ARG A 22 17.71 6.36 -6.39
N GLN A 23 17.59 5.02 -6.43
CA GLN A 23 18.33 4.13 -5.54
C GLN A 23 19.84 4.38 -5.65
N ARG A 24 20.40 4.34 -6.86
CA ARG A 24 21.82 4.61 -7.10
C ARG A 24 22.26 6.02 -6.67
N GLU A 25 21.37 6.99 -6.77
CA GLU A 25 21.62 8.35 -6.29
C GLU A 25 21.70 8.37 -4.77
N TRP A 26 20.75 7.74 -4.08
CA TRP A 26 20.72 7.66 -2.63
C TRP A 26 21.84 6.80 -2.06
N ASP A 27 22.18 5.68 -2.69
CA ASP A 27 23.33 4.84 -2.32
C ASP A 27 24.63 5.66 -2.37
N ARG A 28 24.81 6.45 -3.42
CA ARG A 28 25.98 7.34 -3.55
C ARG A 28 25.98 8.47 -2.53
N LYS A 29 24.80 9.01 -2.20
CA LYS A 29 24.66 10.20 -1.36
C LYS A 29 24.72 9.88 0.14
N TYR A 30 24.18 8.73 0.53
CA TYR A 30 23.98 8.37 1.94
C TYR A 30 24.74 7.09 2.34
N GLY A 31 25.23 6.31 1.38
CA GLY A 31 25.82 4.99 1.60
C GLY A 31 24.81 3.87 1.37
N GLU A 32 25.27 2.74 0.83
CA GLU A 32 24.46 1.52 0.74
C GLU A 32 24.02 1.09 2.13
N ASP A 33 22.76 0.64 2.26
CA ASP A 33 22.11 0.23 3.51
C ASP A 33 22.00 1.29 4.62
N ARG A 34 22.39 2.55 4.34
CA ARG A 34 22.31 3.68 5.27
C ARG A 34 21.04 4.49 5.15
N TRP A 35 20.14 4.11 4.25
CA TRP A 35 18.88 4.80 4.00
C TRP A 35 17.74 3.81 3.83
N ALA A 36 16.50 4.27 4.08
CA ALA A 36 15.31 3.47 3.84
C ALA A 36 14.11 4.35 3.47
N ILE A 37 13.20 3.81 2.67
CA ILE A 37 11.87 4.39 2.46
C ILE A 37 10.87 3.69 3.36
N GLY A 38 10.05 4.47 4.03
CA GLY A 38 8.98 3.98 4.88
C GLY A 38 8.00 5.09 5.19
N TYR A 39 7.34 4.97 6.33
CA TYR A 39 6.31 5.88 6.79
C TYR A 39 6.68 6.40 8.17
N GLU A 40 6.39 7.67 8.42
CA GLU A 40 6.43 8.22 9.76
C GLU A 40 5.06 8.03 10.42
N VAL A 41 5.02 7.24 11.49
CA VAL A 41 3.80 6.89 12.24
C VAL A 41 4.05 7.18 13.70
N ASP A 42 3.31 8.13 14.28
CA ASP A 42 3.43 8.54 15.69
C ASP A 42 4.87 8.88 16.13
N GLY A 43 5.64 9.49 15.23
CA GLY A 43 7.03 9.87 15.48
C GLY A 43 8.05 8.75 15.27
N GLU A 44 7.61 7.54 14.96
CA GLU A 44 8.45 6.38 14.63
C GLU A 44 8.57 6.17 13.12
N PHE A 45 9.68 5.57 12.70
CA PHE A 45 9.88 5.15 11.32
C PHE A 45 9.47 3.70 11.14
N VAL A 46 8.45 3.49 10.31
CA VAL A 46 7.89 2.17 9.99
C VAL A 46 8.28 1.79 8.57
N ARG A 47 8.94 0.64 8.40
CA ARG A 47 9.30 0.14 7.06
C ARG A 47 8.04 -0.29 6.30
N GLN A 48 8.16 -0.43 4.98
CA GLN A 48 7.03 -0.85 4.14
C GLN A 48 6.51 -2.25 4.52
N GLU A 49 7.40 -3.16 4.90
CA GLU A 49 7.08 -4.51 5.37
C GLU A 49 6.26 -4.47 6.66
N ASP A 50 6.66 -3.64 7.61
CA ASP A 50 5.94 -3.46 8.87
C ASP A 50 4.60 -2.75 8.65
N ALA A 51 4.57 -1.77 7.75
CA ALA A 51 3.35 -1.02 7.41
C ALA A 51 2.30 -1.91 6.73
N LEU A 52 2.72 -2.97 6.01
CA LEU A 52 1.78 -3.95 5.45
C LEU A 52 0.90 -4.54 6.55
N GLU A 53 1.48 -4.91 7.70
CA GLU A 53 0.74 -5.43 8.85
C GLU A 53 0.06 -4.30 9.63
N SER A 54 0.83 -3.31 10.08
CA SER A 54 0.38 -2.35 11.07
C SER A 54 -0.58 -1.29 10.53
N VAL A 55 -0.67 -1.14 9.21
CA VAL A 55 -1.53 -0.14 8.56
C VAL A 55 -2.45 -0.79 7.53
N TYR A 56 -1.90 -1.42 6.48
CA TYR A 56 -2.72 -1.87 5.35
C TYR A 56 -3.61 -3.04 5.72
N TYR A 57 -3.07 -4.09 6.34
CA TYR A 57 -3.85 -5.23 6.82
C TYR A 57 -4.93 -4.78 7.79
N LYS A 58 -4.58 -3.96 8.79
CA LYS A 58 -5.55 -3.42 9.76
C LYS A 58 -6.66 -2.60 9.13
N SER A 59 -6.33 -1.74 8.15
CA SER A 59 -7.33 -1.00 7.39
C SER A 59 -8.32 -1.89 6.65
N TYR A 60 -7.85 -2.95 5.99
CA TYR A 60 -8.75 -3.89 5.30
C TYR A 60 -9.52 -4.79 6.27
N GLU A 61 -8.92 -5.20 7.38
CA GLU A 61 -9.58 -5.96 8.45
C GLU A 61 -10.76 -5.17 9.03
N GLU A 62 -10.54 -3.89 9.37
CA GLU A 62 -11.59 -2.99 9.86
C GLU A 62 -12.68 -2.75 8.79
N HIS A 63 -12.28 -2.53 7.54
CA HIS A 63 -13.24 -2.35 6.44
C HIS A 63 -14.12 -3.58 6.25
N PHE A 64 -13.55 -4.78 6.18
CA PHE A 64 -14.33 -6.00 6.00
C PHE A 64 -15.19 -6.35 7.20
N ALA A 65 -14.79 -5.98 8.41
CA ALA A 65 -15.63 -6.11 9.60
C ALA A 65 -16.84 -5.17 9.56
N ALA A 66 -16.66 -3.94 9.07
CA ALA A 66 -17.74 -2.96 8.93
C ALA A 66 -18.61 -3.18 7.68
N HIS A 67 -18.07 -3.80 6.64
CA HIS A 67 -18.68 -4.01 5.32
C HIS A 67 -18.56 -5.48 4.88
N PRO A 68 -19.21 -6.43 5.57
CA PRO A 68 -19.15 -7.85 5.22
C PRO A 68 -19.68 -8.15 3.82
N GLU A 69 -20.58 -7.31 3.29
CA GLU A 69 -21.10 -7.40 1.92
C GLU A 69 -20.02 -7.18 0.85
N ASP A 70 -19.07 -6.28 1.10
CA ASP A 70 -17.95 -6.04 0.18
C ASP A 70 -17.02 -7.24 0.11
N LEU A 71 -16.77 -7.88 1.26
CA LEU A 71 -15.99 -9.11 1.33
C LEU A 71 -16.70 -10.25 0.58
N ALA A 72 -18.00 -10.41 0.79
CA ALA A 72 -18.80 -11.43 0.11
C ALA A 72 -18.82 -11.23 -1.41
N GLU A 73 -19.03 -9.98 -1.87
CA GLU A 73 -18.99 -9.64 -3.30
C GLU A 73 -17.60 -9.92 -3.88
N LEU A 74 -16.52 -9.51 -3.21
CA LEU A 74 -15.16 -9.75 -3.65
C LEU A 74 -14.87 -11.25 -3.83
N ILE A 75 -15.24 -12.06 -2.82
CA ILE A 75 -15.02 -13.51 -2.84
C ILE A 75 -15.80 -14.17 -3.98
N ALA A 76 -17.06 -13.79 -4.18
CA ALA A 76 -17.92 -14.38 -5.20
C ALA A 76 -17.49 -14.00 -6.62
N LEU A 77 -16.93 -12.80 -6.79
CA LEU A 77 -16.59 -12.24 -8.10
C LEU A 77 -15.17 -12.60 -8.55
N ALA A 78 -14.19 -12.42 -7.67
CA ALA A 78 -12.79 -12.50 -8.04
C ALA A 78 -12.29 -13.94 -8.08
N LYS A 79 -11.47 -14.22 -9.09
CA LYS A 79 -10.51 -15.34 -9.15
C LYS A 79 -9.13 -14.89 -8.68
N THR A 80 -8.74 -13.67 -9.05
CA THR A 80 -7.46 -13.06 -8.67
C THR A 80 -7.64 -11.55 -8.53
N LEU A 81 -6.80 -10.94 -7.70
CA LEU A 81 -6.73 -9.50 -7.52
C LEU A 81 -5.52 -8.93 -8.25
N ARG A 82 -5.63 -7.68 -8.70
CA ARG A 82 -4.53 -6.91 -9.29
C ARG A 82 -4.56 -5.48 -8.78
N ASN A 83 -3.41 -4.83 -8.81
CA ASN A 83 -3.31 -3.39 -8.58
C ASN A 83 -2.72 -2.75 -9.85
N PRO A 84 -3.57 -2.33 -10.80
CA PRO A 84 -3.11 -1.84 -12.09
C PRO A 84 -2.23 -0.58 -11.95
N HIS A 85 -2.43 0.21 -10.90
CA HIS A 85 -1.58 1.36 -10.60
C HIS A 85 -0.17 0.92 -10.20
N ALA A 86 -0.05 -0.04 -9.28
CA ALA A 86 1.26 -0.55 -8.86
C ALA A 86 1.96 -1.27 -10.03
N GLU A 87 1.23 -2.05 -10.83
CA GLU A 87 1.78 -2.70 -12.02
C GLU A 87 2.31 -1.69 -13.04
N ALA A 88 1.50 -0.69 -13.41
CA ALA A 88 1.86 0.31 -14.42
C ALA A 88 2.99 1.24 -13.96
N THR A 89 2.99 1.63 -12.69
CA THR A 89 4.04 2.48 -12.12
C THR A 89 5.24 1.69 -11.64
N THR A 90 5.15 0.35 -11.61
CA THR A 90 6.09 -0.53 -10.92
C THR A 90 6.25 -0.17 -9.44
N GLY A 91 5.24 0.48 -8.85
CA GLY A 91 5.19 0.82 -7.44
C GLY A 91 5.12 -0.43 -6.57
N VAL A 92 5.36 -0.24 -5.27
CA VAL A 92 5.13 -1.31 -4.29
C VAL A 92 3.63 -1.42 -4.06
N ASP A 93 3.08 -2.61 -4.28
CA ASP A 93 1.69 -2.93 -3.98
C ASP A 93 1.60 -3.46 -2.55
N LEU A 94 0.85 -2.76 -1.70
CA LEU A 94 0.56 -3.19 -0.33
C LEU A 94 -0.92 -3.57 -0.16
N GLN A 95 -1.79 -3.21 -1.12
CA GLN A 95 -3.23 -3.48 -1.03
C GLN A 95 -3.56 -4.93 -1.33
N VAL A 96 -3.10 -5.46 -2.46
CA VAL A 96 -3.38 -6.86 -2.83
C VAL A 96 -2.78 -7.83 -1.81
N PRO A 97 -1.53 -7.65 -1.33
CA PRO A 97 -0.99 -8.49 -0.27
C PRO A 97 -1.80 -8.42 1.03
N ALA A 98 -2.26 -7.23 1.46
CA ALA A 98 -3.06 -7.08 2.68
C ALA A 98 -4.40 -7.82 2.59
N ILE A 99 -5.13 -7.66 1.47
CA ILE A 99 -6.40 -8.38 1.24
C ILE A 99 -6.15 -9.90 1.16
N GLY A 100 -5.11 -10.31 0.43
CA GLY A 100 -4.75 -11.73 0.31
C GLY A 100 -4.42 -12.36 1.66
N ASP A 101 -3.73 -11.63 2.53
CA ASP A 101 -3.42 -12.09 3.87
C ASP A 101 -4.66 -12.20 4.76
N TYR A 102 -5.56 -11.20 4.71
CA TYR A 102 -6.86 -11.28 5.39
C TYR A 102 -7.63 -12.54 4.99
N LEU A 103 -7.78 -12.80 3.68
CA LEU A 103 -8.46 -14.01 3.21
C LEU A 103 -7.81 -15.28 3.76
N ARG A 104 -6.48 -15.36 3.69
CA ARG A 104 -5.71 -16.51 4.18
C ARG A 104 -5.91 -16.74 5.69
N ARG A 105 -5.77 -15.69 6.52
CA ARG A 105 -5.88 -15.79 7.98
C ARG A 105 -7.28 -16.21 8.43
N HIS A 106 -8.31 -15.86 7.64
CA HIS A 106 -9.70 -16.20 7.92
C HIS A 106 -10.18 -17.49 7.22
N GLY A 107 -9.28 -18.24 6.58
CA GLY A 107 -9.64 -19.48 5.87
C GLY A 107 -10.53 -19.27 4.64
N LEU A 108 -10.57 -18.04 4.12
CA LEU A 108 -11.36 -17.64 2.96
C LEU A 108 -10.54 -17.77 1.68
N ARG A 109 -11.23 -17.96 0.57
CA ARG A 109 -10.64 -18.02 -0.76
C ARG A 109 -11.53 -17.32 -1.76
N LEU A 110 -10.90 -16.68 -2.73
CA LEU A 110 -11.57 -16.17 -3.92
C LEU A 110 -12.19 -17.34 -4.70
N ALA A 111 -13.47 -17.21 -5.05
CA ALA A 111 -14.29 -18.29 -5.60
C ALA A 111 -14.92 -17.93 -6.96
N GLY A 112 -14.73 -16.69 -7.42
CA GLY A 112 -15.25 -16.23 -8.70
C GLY A 112 -14.36 -16.56 -9.89
N ALA A 113 -14.67 -15.92 -11.02
CA ALA A 113 -14.01 -16.14 -12.29
C ALA A 113 -13.23 -14.91 -12.80
N GLU A 114 -13.49 -13.73 -12.23
CA GLU A 114 -13.03 -12.46 -12.77
C GLU A 114 -11.67 -12.03 -12.23
N VAL A 115 -10.99 -11.18 -12.99
CA VAL A 115 -9.82 -10.44 -12.51
C VAL A 115 -10.32 -9.13 -11.91
N VAL A 116 -10.21 -8.97 -10.59
CA VAL A 116 -10.69 -7.75 -9.92
C VAL A 116 -9.51 -6.84 -9.60
N ASP A 117 -9.51 -5.66 -10.21
CA ASP A 117 -8.56 -4.60 -9.88
C ASP A 117 -8.91 -3.99 -8.52
N ILE A 118 -7.90 -3.62 -7.74
CA ILE A 118 -8.02 -2.85 -6.52
C ILE A 118 -7.66 -1.40 -6.85
N GLY A 119 -8.67 -0.53 -6.83
CA GLY A 119 -8.57 0.85 -7.28
C GLY A 119 -8.95 1.06 -8.74
N THR A 120 -8.55 2.22 -9.27
CA THR A 120 -8.79 2.62 -10.66
C THR A 120 -7.48 2.93 -11.37
N TRP A 121 -7.45 2.68 -12.67
CA TRP A 121 -6.36 3.10 -13.55
C TRP A 121 -6.92 3.84 -14.77
N ASP A 122 -6.36 5.01 -15.10
CA ASP A 122 -6.86 5.91 -16.15
C ASP A 122 -8.38 6.17 -16.07
N GLY A 123 -8.89 6.32 -14.85
CA GLY A 123 -10.31 6.57 -14.58
C GLY A 123 -11.22 5.36 -14.76
N LYS A 124 -10.68 4.16 -15.00
CA LYS A 124 -11.44 2.92 -15.18
C LYS A 124 -11.28 2.00 -13.97
N ALA A 125 -12.39 1.39 -13.57
CA ALA A 125 -12.45 0.29 -12.62
C ALA A 125 -12.85 -0.98 -13.39
N SER A 126 -12.31 -2.14 -13.00
CA SER A 126 -12.82 -3.42 -13.52
C SER A 126 -14.25 -3.68 -13.05
N HIS A 127 -14.56 -3.36 -11.78
CA HIS A 127 -15.85 -3.62 -11.14
C HIS A 127 -16.19 -2.54 -10.11
N PRO A 128 -17.46 -2.41 -9.66
CA PRO A 128 -17.82 -1.50 -8.57
C PRO A 128 -17.01 -1.74 -7.28
N ILE A 129 -16.78 -3.00 -6.90
CA ILE A 129 -15.96 -3.36 -5.73
C ILE A 129 -14.51 -2.85 -5.83
N SER A 130 -13.97 -2.69 -7.05
CA SER A 130 -12.64 -2.12 -7.28
C SER A 130 -12.50 -0.70 -6.72
N VAL A 131 -13.57 0.10 -6.83
CA VAL A 131 -13.59 1.46 -6.29
C VAL A 131 -13.71 1.42 -4.77
N ARG A 132 -14.58 0.56 -4.22
CA ARG A 132 -14.80 0.49 -2.77
C ARG A 132 -13.60 -0.02 -2.00
N LEU A 133 -12.83 -0.94 -2.59
CA LEU A 133 -11.57 -1.45 -2.01
C LEU A 133 -10.33 -0.63 -2.39
N SER A 134 -10.52 0.48 -3.11
CA SER A 134 -9.46 1.40 -3.49
C SER A 134 -8.79 2.04 -2.26
N PRO A 135 -7.47 2.32 -2.28
CA PRO A 135 -6.83 3.13 -1.24
C PRO A 135 -7.41 4.55 -1.15
N LEU A 136 -8.14 4.99 -2.19
CA LEU A 136 -8.89 6.25 -2.20
C LEU A 136 -10.19 6.20 -1.40
N THR A 137 -10.60 5.01 -0.94
CA THR A 137 -11.87 4.78 -0.22
C THR A 137 -11.63 4.14 1.14
N ILE A 138 -10.69 3.19 1.23
CA ILE A 138 -10.37 2.52 2.49
C ILE A 138 -9.81 3.52 3.50
N ALA A 139 -10.43 3.60 4.68
CA ALA A 139 -9.96 4.40 5.81
C ALA A 139 -8.64 3.86 6.36
N CYS A 140 -7.75 4.75 6.79
CA CYS A 140 -6.48 4.36 7.41
C CYS A 140 -6.69 3.97 8.88
N ALA A 141 -6.35 2.74 9.29
CA ALA A 141 -6.58 2.27 10.67
C ALA A 141 -5.84 3.12 11.72
N VAL A 142 -4.67 3.67 11.38
CA VAL A 142 -3.88 4.54 12.25
C VAL A 142 -4.25 6.03 12.13
N ASP A 143 -5.12 6.41 11.19
CA ASP A 143 -5.68 7.76 11.06
C ASP A 143 -7.04 7.71 10.33
N PRO A 144 -8.13 7.30 11.02
CA PRO A 144 -9.40 6.96 10.36
C PRO A 144 -10.09 8.14 9.66
N ASN A 145 -9.66 9.37 9.92
CA ASN A 145 -10.16 10.58 9.25
C ASN A 145 -9.60 10.74 7.83
N ARG A 146 -8.72 9.84 7.39
CA ARG A 146 -8.08 9.86 6.08
C ARG A 146 -8.22 8.51 5.41
N THR A 147 -8.18 8.54 4.09
CA THR A 147 -8.03 7.32 3.30
C THR A 147 -6.58 6.86 3.32
N LEU A 148 -6.33 5.57 3.05
CA LEU A 148 -4.99 5.02 2.92
C LEU A 148 -4.13 5.85 1.96
N GLU A 149 -4.69 6.26 0.82
CA GLU A 149 -4.00 7.10 -0.17
C GLU A 149 -3.53 8.43 0.44
N GLN A 150 -4.44 9.15 1.08
CA GLN A 150 -4.15 10.44 1.69
C GLN A 150 -3.12 10.31 2.80
N TRP A 151 -3.21 9.25 3.60
CA TRP A 151 -2.28 8.97 4.67
C TRP A 151 -0.88 8.69 4.14
N TRP A 152 -0.73 7.74 3.20
CA TRP A 152 0.61 7.32 2.76
C TRP A 152 1.30 8.43 1.96
N GLN A 153 0.58 9.21 1.16
CA GLN A 153 1.16 10.35 0.43
C GLN A 153 1.78 11.39 1.37
N GLN A 154 1.25 11.53 2.58
CA GLN A 154 1.73 12.50 3.58
C GLN A 154 2.80 11.92 4.50
N ARG A 155 2.68 10.65 4.88
CA ARG A 155 3.58 9.99 5.84
C ARG A 155 4.81 9.37 5.20
N LYS A 156 4.82 9.15 3.89
CA LYS A 156 5.95 8.53 3.20
C LYS A 156 7.20 9.42 3.22
N VAL A 157 8.29 8.85 3.75
CA VAL A 157 9.56 9.54 3.95
C VAL A 157 10.74 8.69 3.48
N LEU A 158 11.82 9.37 3.12
CA LEU A 158 13.16 8.79 3.02
C LEU A 158 13.93 9.17 4.28
N VAL A 159 14.47 8.17 4.97
CA VAL A 159 15.29 8.35 6.16
C VAL A 159 16.72 7.89 5.91
N VAL A 160 17.63 8.39 6.74
CA VAL A 160 19.00 7.87 6.86
C VAL A 160 19.26 7.49 8.32
N TRP A 161 20.04 6.42 8.53
CA TRP A 161 20.45 6.00 9.85
C TRP A 161 21.53 6.93 10.40
N GLU A 162 21.38 7.32 11.66
CA GLU A 162 22.38 8.05 12.43
C GLU A 162 23.22 7.05 13.24
N ASP A 163 24.53 7.29 13.29
CA ASP A 163 25.47 6.52 14.11
C ASP A 163 25.25 6.78 15.61
#